data_AF-A0A7W5UID7-F1
#
_entry.id   AF-A0A7W5UID7-F1
#
_cell.length_a   1.000
_cell.length_b   1.000
_cell.length_c   1.000
_cell.angle_alpha   90.00
_cell.angle_beta   90.00
_cell.angle_gamma   90.00
#
_symmetry.space_group_name_H-M   'P 1'
#
loop_
_entity.id
_entity.type
_entity.pdbx_description
1 polymer ?
#
loop_
_entity_poly.entity_id
_entity_poly.type
_entity_poly.pdbx_seq_one_letter_code
_entity_poly.pdbx_strand_id
1 'polypeptide(L)'
;MINIEQLREYCLSKRGASESLPFDDTTLVFKVCNKMFAVLPLERADCIVLKCDPEYAQKLRDHYEGVDEAFHFEKLHWNAVYVERDVSDELILQLIDLSYELVLHKLTKKANIDFFAEGLPPEVGYVHLNVTDSIMLYLRTPEVRERTEKFLLVDADKQKTGRGQRGTHWESDNGKNMTFGLLVHPNFLRADEQFYLSEIAALAVVDALRPYCETTVKWPNDVYYGDKKICGMLLEHDLQGSMVAHTIVGPGINVNQQSFLSDAPNPVSVAQIVGFEVNRYLVLERWLKSFLHYYSRLEKGEREAINEEYKACLYRREGVYTYRDEGGEFQAEIADIEPNGLLLLRDVEGHLRRYTFKEIQFVLH
;
A
#
# COMPACT_ATOMS: atom_id res chain seq x y z
N MET A 1 18.92 20.31 -8.98
CA MET A 1 19.67 20.34 -7.73
C MET A 1 18.81 21.03 -6.71
N ILE A 2 18.30 20.23 -5.78
CA ILE A 2 17.52 20.67 -4.64
C ILE A 2 18.42 21.55 -3.74
N ASN A 3 17.86 22.60 -3.16
CA ASN A 3 18.60 23.47 -2.24
C ASN A 3 18.21 23.21 -0.78
N ILE A 4 18.92 23.87 0.14
CA ILE A 4 18.73 23.67 1.58
C ILE A 4 17.31 24.01 2.07
N GLU A 5 16.70 25.06 1.54
CA GLU A 5 15.34 25.45 1.95
C GLU A 5 14.33 24.43 1.45
N GLN A 6 14.49 23.92 0.23
CA GLN A 6 13.65 22.85 -0.30
C GLN A 6 13.78 21.55 0.52
N LEU A 7 14.99 21.20 0.96
CA LEU A 7 15.21 20.05 1.85
C LEU A 7 14.52 20.26 3.20
N ARG A 8 14.65 21.46 3.78
CA ARG A 8 13.99 21.83 5.04
C ARG A 8 12.47 21.78 4.92
N GLU A 9 11.91 22.42 3.90
CA GLU A 9 10.47 22.41 3.61
C GLU A 9 9.96 20.98 3.42
N TYR A 10 10.71 20.13 2.72
CA TYR A 10 10.33 18.73 2.50
C TYR A 10 10.36 17.90 3.80
N CYS A 11 11.36 18.10 4.66
CA CYS A 11 11.39 17.48 5.99
C CYS A 11 10.21 17.93 6.86
N LEU A 12 9.86 19.21 6.82
CA LEU A 12 8.73 19.77 7.57
C LEU A 12 7.36 19.41 6.97
N SER A 13 7.31 19.02 5.69
CA SER A 13 6.08 18.55 5.07
C SER A 13 5.63 17.18 5.61
N LYS A 14 6.49 16.47 6.37
CA LYS A 14 6.15 15.18 6.96
C LYS A 14 5.25 15.37 8.18
N ARG A 15 4.23 14.52 8.30
CA ARG A 15 3.23 14.62 9.39
C ARG A 15 3.92 14.50 10.75
N GLY A 16 3.63 15.44 11.65
CA GLY A 16 4.22 15.47 12.98
C GLY A 16 5.73 15.75 13.01
N ALA A 17 6.31 16.20 11.90
CA ALA A 17 7.70 16.66 11.89
C ALA A 17 7.83 18.02 12.59
N SER A 18 8.95 18.18 13.29
CA SER A 18 9.38 19.45 13.88
C SER A 18 10.88 19.61 13.68
N GLU A 19 11.35 20.86 13.79
CA GLU A 19 12.77 21.17 13.74
C GLU A 19 13.23 21.82 15.05
N SER A 20 14.53 21.69 15.33
CA SER A 20 15.17 22.30 16.48
C SER A 20 16.68 22.41 16.25
N LEU A 21 17.37 23.21 17.06
CA LEU A 21 18.82 23.37 17.08
C LEU A 21 19.36 22.82 18.42
N PRO A 22 19.37 21.49 18.63
CA PRO A 22 19.69 20.91 19.95
C PRO A 22 21.19 20.81 20.23
N PHE A 23 22.05 20.98 19.23
CA PHE A 23 23.51 20.81 19.36
C PHE A 23 24.24 22.16 19.38
N ASP A 24 23.88 23.06 18.46
CA ASP A 24 24.47 24.39 18.25
C ASP A 24 23.49 25.25 17.42
N ASP A 25 23.84 26.51 17.15
CA ASP A 25 22.99 27.47 16.43
C ASP A 25 22.93 27.27 14.90
N THR A 26 23.58 26.22 14.38
CA THR A 26 23.80 26.00 12.94
C THR A 26 23.44 24.59 12.45
N THR A 27 23.13 23.65 13.35
CA THR A 27 22.83 22.26 13.01
C THR A 27 21.34 21.98 13.20
N LEU A 28 20.59 22.08 12.11
CA LEU A 28 19.14 21.88 12.12
C LEU A 28 18.81 20.39 12.24
N VAL A 29 18.01 20.03 13.24
CA VAL A 29 17.62 18.64 13.51
C VAL A 29 16.12 18.49 13.37
N PHE A 30 15.70 17.60 12.46
CA PHE A 30 14.31 17.25 12.24
C PHE A 30 13.92 16.01 13.04
N LYS A 31 12.75 16.08 13.67
CA LYS A 31 12.24 15.04 14.58
C LYS A 31 10.80 14.70 14.24
N VAL A 32 10.42 13.45 14.46
CA VAL A 32 9.02 12.98 14.51
C VAL A 32 8.84 12.21 15.81
N CYS A 33 7.74 12.47 16.53
CA CYS A 33 7.50 11.90 17.87
C CYS A 33 8.73 12.04 18.80
N ASN A 34 9.37 13.22 18.79
CA ASN A 34 10.59 13.55 19.54
C ASN A 34 11.85 12.72 19.19
N LYS A 35 11.83 11.94 18.11
CA LYS A 35 12.99 11.16 17.63
C LYS A 35 13.52 11.76 16.33
N MET A 36 14.84 11.93 16.26
CA MET A 36 15.50 12.51 15.08
C MET A 36 15.40 11.58 13.88
N PHE A 37 15.14 12.13 12.69
CA PHE A 37 15.22 11.42 11.41
C PHE A 37 16.14 12.11 10.40
N ALA A 38 16.27 13.44 10.44
CA ALA A 38 17.19 14.15 9.53
C ALA A 38 17.97 15.23 10.29
N VAL A 39 19.18 15.50 9.81
CA VAL A 39 20.05 16.57 10.30
C VAL A 39 20.63 17.32 9.11
N LEU A 40 20.55 18.65 9.13
CA LEU A 40 20.92 19.53 8.04
C LEU A 40 21.84 20.64 8.58
N PRO A 41 23.16 20.59 8.29
CA PRO A 41 24.09 21.63 8.69
C PRO A 41 23.87 22.91 7.86
N LEU A 42 23.57 24.04 8.50
CA LEU A 42 23.32 25.32 7.83
C LEU A 42 24.62 25.95 7.28
N GLU A 43 25.75 25.75 7.94
CA GLU A 43 27.07 26.24 7.48
C GLU A 43 27.69 25.37 6.38
N ARG A 44 27.28 24.10 6.30
CA ARG A 44 27.72 23.12 5.28
C ARG A 44 26.49 22.53 4.59
N ALA A 45 25.83 23.40 3.82
CA ALA A 45 24.59 23.12 3.10
C ALA A 45 24.75 22.13 1.93
N ASP A 46 25.88 21.43 1.84
CA ASP A 46 26.22 20.50 0.77
C ASP A 46 25.75 19.06 1.06
N CYS A 47 25.30 18.77 2.29
CA CYS A 47 24.77 17.45 2.65
C CYS A 47 23.61 17.47 3.64
N ILE A 48 22.84 16.38 3.64
CA ILE A 48 21.84 16.04 4.65
C ILE A 48 22.19 14.69 5.28
N VAL A 49 22.07 14.59 6.60
CA VAL A 49 22.35 13.37 7.35
C VAL A 49 21.04 12.68 7.71
N LEU A 50 20.89 11.42 7.28
CA LEU A 50 19.64 10.67 7.31
C LEU A 50 19.83 9.31 8.00
N LYS A 51 18.83 8.89 8.77
CA LYS A 51 18.79 7.51 9.27
C LYS A 51 18.55 6.54 8.12
N CYS A 52 19.15 5.38 8.22
CA CYS A 52 19.03 4.32 7.23
C CYS A 52 19.05 2.94 7.90
N ASP A 53 18.49 1.96 7.21
CA ASP A 53 18.71 0.55 7.55
C ASP A 53 20.18 0.17 7.26
N PRO A 54 20.87 -0.58 8.13
CA PRO A 54 22.29 -0.90 7.95
C PRO A 54 22.65 -1.58 6.64
N GLU A 55 21.84 -2.54 6.18
CA GLU A 55 22.14 -3.28 4.95
C GLU A 55 21.93 -2.39 3.72
N TYR A 56 20.89 -1.55 3.74
CA TYR A 56 20.65 -0.60 2.67
C TYR A 56 21.68 0.54 2.66
N ALA A 57 22.13 0.98 3.84
CA ALA A 57 23.17 2.00 3.98
C ALA A 57 24.47 1.57 3.28
N GLN A 58 24.88 0.31 3.46
CA GLN A 58 26.08 -0.22 2.79
C GLN A 58 25.90 -0.24 1.27
N LYS A 59 24.76 -0.73 0.77
CA LYS A 59 24.47 -0.74 -0.68
C LYS A 59 24.54 0.65 -1.30
N LEU A 60 24.02 1.67 -0.62
CA LEU A 60 24.06 3.06 -1.09
C LEU A 60 25.49 3.59 -1.17
N ARG A 61 26.33 3.35 -0.15
CA ARG A 61 27.74 3.78 -0.13
C ARG A 61 28.59 3.07 -1.17
N ASP A 62 28.27 1.80 -1.46
CA ASP A 62 28.97 1.04 -2.50
C ASP A 62 28.60 1.52 -3.92
N HIS A 63 27.44 2.16 -4.08
CA HIS A 63 26.90 2.57 -5.38
C HIS A 63 27.09 4.06 -5.71
N TYR A 64 27.08 4.94 -4.70
CA TYR A 64 27.11 6.39 -4.88
C TYR A 64 28.30 7.03 -4.16
N GLU A 65 29.08 7.85 -4.88
CA GLU A 65 30.18 8.66 -4.31
C GLU A 65 29.67 9.78 -3.38
N GLY A 66 28.39 10.16 -3.55
CA GLY A 66 27.69 11.14 -2.74
C GLY A 66 27.02 10.59 -1.49
N VAL A 67 27.25 9.34 -1.12
CA VAL A 67 26.76 8.76 0.14
C VAL A 67 27.93 8.28 0.98
N ASP A 68 28.07 8.82 2.20
CA ASP A 68 29.17 8.50 3.11
C ASP A 68 28.65 8.25 4.54
N GLU A 69 29.54 7.76 5.40
CA GLU A 69 29.31 7.64 6.83
C GLU A 69 29.08 9.01 7.49
N ALA A 70 28.05 9.10 8.34
CA ALA A 70 27.85 10.29 9.16
C ALA A 70 28.86 10.35 10.32
N PHE A 71 29.90 11.18 10.18
CA PHE A 71 31.05 11.25 11.12
C PHE A 71 30.68 11.44 12.60
N HIS A 72 29.65 12.25 12.88
CA HIS A 72 29.19 12.55 14.25
C HIS A 72 28.11 11.61 14.79
N PHE A 73 27.64 10.66 13.97
CA PHE A 73 26.55 9.75 14.32
C PHE A 73 27.03 8.30 14.29
N GLU A 74 26.18 7.38 14.74
CA GLU A 74 26.46 5.96 14.63
C GLU A 74 26.48 5.55 13.15
N LYS A 75 27.69 5.35 12.63
CA LYS A 75 28.00 5.12 11.22
C LYS A 75 27.27 3.93 10.59
N LEU A 76 26.74 3.02 11.40
CA LEU A 76 25.95 1.89 10.90
C LEU A 76 24.53 2.30 10.48
N HIS A 77 23.96 3.32 11.12
CA HIS A 77 22.54 3.67 10.98
C HIS A 77 22.30 5.03 10.35
N TRP A 78 23.35 5.76 9.99
CA TRP A 78 23.27 7.12 9.48
C TRP A 78 24.19 7.34 8.28
N ASN A 79 23.63 7.93 7.23
CA ASN A 79 24.35 8.34 6.03
C ASN A 79 24.38 9.87 5.93
N ALA A 80 25.52 10.41 5.50
CA ALA A 80 25.60 11.74 4.94
C ALA A 80 25.37 11.64 3.42
N VAL A 81 24.37 12.36 2.92
CA VAL A 81 24.00 12.38 1.50
C VAL A 81 24.28 13.76 0.93
N TYR A 82 25.20 13.84 -0.03
CA TYR A 82 25.66 15.09 -0.62
C TYR A 82 24.83 15.48 -1.84
N VAL A 83 24.37 16.73 -1.86
CA VAL A 83 23.35 17.22 -2.81
C VAL A 83 23.94 17.60 -4.17
N GLU A 84 25.23 17.92 -4.23
CA GLU A 84 25.93 18.35 -5.45
C GLU A 84 26.82 17.25 -6.06
N ARG A 85 26.48 15.98 -5.80
CA ARG A 85 27.24 14.81 -6.29
C ARG A 85 26.40 13.93 -7.23
N ASP A 86 26.65 12.64 -7.26
CA ASP A 86 26.04 11.64 -8.16
C ASP A 86 24.67 11.12 -7.68
N VAL A 87 24.13 11.64 -6.57
CA VAL A 87 22.82 11.29 -6.03
C VAL A 87 21.77 12.24 -6.61
N SER A 88 20.73 11.68 -7.24
CA SER A 88 19.64 12.50 -7.81
C SER A 88 18.77 13.15 -6.74
N ASP A 89 18.19 14.32 -7.05
CA ASP A 89 17.24 15.01 -6.15
C ASP A 89 16.08 14.07 -5.73
N GLU A 90 15.58 13.25 -6.66
CA GLU A 90 14.52 12.27 -6.40
C GLU A 90 14.94 11.22 -5.36
N LEU A 91 16.16 10.68 -5.48
CA LEU A 91 16.67 9.72 -4.52
C LEU A 91 16.90 10.39 -3.15
N ILE A 92 17.39 11.62 -3.08
CA ILE A 92 17.55 12.35 -1.81
C ILE A 92 16.20 12.47 -1.09
N LEU A 93 15.15 12.88 -1.80
CA LEU A 93 13.79 12.97 -1.25
C LEU A 93 13.28 11.59 -0.78
N GLN A 94 13.54 10.54 -1.56
CA GLN A 94 13.21 9.17 -1.17
C GLN A 94 13.95 8.72 0.09
N LEU A 95 15.24 9.08 0.25
CA LEU A 95 16.01 8.76 1.44
C LEU A 95 15.49 9.51 2.68
N ILE A 96 15.00 10.74 2.52
CA ILE A 96 14.33 11.47 3.60
C ILE A 96 13.06 10.73 4.04
N ASP A 97 12.27 10.24 3.07
CA ASP A 97 11.09 9.43 3.34
C ASP A 97 11.46 8.20 4.14
N LEU A 98 12.37 7.37 3.62
CA LEU A 98 12.82 6.14 4.27
C LEU A 98 13.34 6.38 5.69
N SER A 99 14.09 7.47 5.90
CA SER A 99 14.59 7.86 7.22
C SER A 99 13.45 8.17 8.20
N TYR A 100 12.46 8.95 7.75
CA TYR A 100 11.25 9.26 8.52
C TYR A 100 10.46 7.98 8.86
N GLU A 101 10.24 7.11 7.87
CA GLU A 101 9.52 5.85 8.05
C GLU A 101 10.22 4.92 9.05
N LEU A 102 11.55 4.83 8.96
CA LEU A 102 12.37 4.01 9.85
C LEU A 102 12.23 4.45 11.31
N VAL A 103 12.11 5.76 11.56
CA VAL A 103 11.87 6.27 12.93
C VAL A 103 10.50 5.86 13.43
N LEU A 104 9.46 5.99 12.60
CA LEU A 104 8.11 5.56 12.96
C LEU A 104 8.04 4.05 13.18
N HIS A 105 8.67 3.25 12.32
CA HIS A 105 8.72 1.78 12.45
C HIS A 105 9.29 1.34 13.81
N LYS A 106 10.30 2.06 14.31
CA LYS A 106 10.93 1.81 15.62
C LYS A 106 10.12 2.32 16.82
N LEU A 107 8.98 2.98 16.62
CA LEU A 107 8.08 3.32 17.73
C LEU A 107 7.44 2.06 18.32
N THR A 108 6.97 2.16 19.56
CA THR A 108 6.17 1.08 20.14
C THR A 108 4.91 0.88 19.31
N LYS A 109 4.36 -0.34 19.31
CA LYS A 109 3.10 -0.65 18.61
C LYS A 109 2.01 0.37 18.96
N LYS A 110 1.84 0.67 20.25
CA LYS A 110 0.86 1.65 20.73
C LYS A 110 1.11 3.04 20.15
N ALA A 111 2.34 3.54 20.19
CA ALA A 111 2.67 4.86 19.66
C ALA A 111 2.45 4.94 18.14
N ASN A 112 2.69 3.85 17.39
CA ASN A 112 2.36 3.79 15.97
C ASN A 112 0.85 3.87 15.71
N ILE A 113 0.04 3.15 16.50
CA ILE A 113 -1.42 3.18 16.40
C ILE A 113 -1.95 4.57 16.76
N ASP A 114 -1.48 5.16 17.85
CA ASP A 114 -1.89 6.48 18.30
C ASP A 114 -1.54 7.53 17.23
N PHE A 115 -0.30 7.50 16.72
CA PHE A 115 0.14 8.39 15.64
C PHE A 115 -0.68 8.19 14.35
N PHE A 116 -1.01 6.97 13.98
CA PHE A 116 -1.88 6.69 12.83
C PHE A 116 -3.30 7.24 13.05
N ALA A 117 -3.91 6.93 14.19
CA ALA A 117 -5.27 7.32 14.53
C ALA A 117 -5.46 8.84 14.60
N GLU A 118 -4.49 9.57 15.16
CA GLU A 118 -4.49 11.03 15.21
C GLU A 118 -4.43 11.69 13.82
N GLY A 119 -3.95 10.97 12.80
CA GLY A 119 -3.86 11.45 11.42
C GLY A 119 -5.10 11.20 10.57
N LEU A 120 -6.10 10.48 11.09
CA LEU A 120 -7.26 10.09 10.32
C LEU A 120 -8.20 11.28 10.04
N PRO A 121 -8.83 11.32 8.86
CA PRO A 121 -9.89 12.29 8.58
C PRO A 121 -11.06 12.13 9.56
N PRO A 122 -11.75 13.23 9.96
CA PRO A 122 -12.86 13.18 10.92
C PRO A 122 -14.01 12.25 10.53
N GLU A 123 -14.21 12.01 9.24
CA GLU A 123 -15.25 11.12 8.70
C GLU A 123 -14.92 9.61 8.82
N VAL A 124 -13.69 9.27 9.22
CA VAL A 124 -13.22 7.88 9.37
C VAL A 124 -13.25 7.47 10.84
N GLY A 125 -14.19 6.60 11.18
CA GLY A 125 -14.13 5.84 12.43
C GLY A 125 -13.00 4.82 12.38
N TYR A 126 -12.30 4.61 13.51
CA TYR A 126 -11.20 3.66 13.60
C TYR A 126 -11.31 2.75 14.83
N VAL A 127 -11.06 1.46 14.63
CA VAL A 127 -10.99 0.45 15.70
C VAL A 127 -9.78 -0.44 15.48
N HIS A 128 -8.94 -0.54 16.50
CA HIS A 128 -7.85 -1.51 16.54
C HIS A 128 -8.22 -2.71 17.42
N LEU A 129 -8.04 -3.93 16.89
CA LEU A 129 -8.26 -5.17 17.63
C LEU A 129 -6.93 -5.89 17.89
N ASN A 130 -6.65 -6.27 19.13
CA ASN A 130 -5.46 -7.08 19.41
C ASN A 130 -5.55 -8.47 18.76
N VAL A 131 -6.72 -9.12 18.86
CA VAL A 131 -7.00 -10.43 18.25
C VAL A 131 -8.45 -10.48 17.82
N THR A 132 -8.70 -11.05 16.66
CA THR A 132 -10.06 -11.38 16.18
C THR A 132 -10.07 -12.74 15.49
N ASP A 133 -11.24 -13.34 15.32
CA ASP A 133 -11.37 -14.54 14.48
C ASP A 133 -11.19 -14.16 13.00
N SER A 134 -11.88 -13.10 12.57
CA SER A 134 -11.73 -12.47 11.26
C SER A 134 -12.26 -11.03 11.32
N ILE A 135 -11.54 -10.10 10.69
CA ILE A 135 -11.96 -8.70 10.57
C ILE A 135 -13.25 -8.59 9.78
N MET A 136 -13.41 -9.38 8.72
CA MET A 136 -14.63 -9.42 7.90
C MET A 136 -15.85 -9.86 8.71
N LEU A 137 -15.69 -10.85 9.60
CA LEU A 137 -16.77 -11.28 10.50
C LEU A 137 -17.11 -10.21 11.54
N TYR A 138 -16.09 -9.53 12.08
CA TYR A 138 -16.29 -8.42 13.01
C TYR A 138 -17.09 -7.27 12.36
N LEU A 139 -16.75 -6.89 11.12
CA LEU A 139 -17.45 -5.84 10.38
C LEU A 139 -18.90 -6.20 9.99
N ARG A 140 -19.27 -7.48 10.10
CA ARG A 140 -20.64 -7.96 9.84
C ARG A 140 -21.53 -7.98 11.08
N THR A 141 -20.99 -7.78 12.28
CA THR A 141 -21.84 -7.86 13.47
C THR A 141 -22.87 -6.71 13.46
N PRO A 142 -24.10 -6.94 13.96
CA PRO A 142 -25.14 -5.91 13.95
C PRO A 142 -24.69 -4.61 14.62
N GLU A 143 -23.95 -4.71 15.72
CA GLU A 143 -23.45 -3.55 16.49
C GLU A 143 -22.49 -2.69 15.67
N VAL A 144 -21.71 -3.32 14.78
CA VAL A 144 -20.76 -2.62 13.91
C VAL A 144 -21.46 -2.10 12.66
N ARG A 145 -22.45 -2.81 12.13
CA ARG A 145 -23.23 -2.38 10.96
C ARG A 145 -24.17 -1.19 11.24
N GLU A 146 -24.56 -1.00 12.49
CA GLU A 146 -25.39 0.14 12.93
C GLU A 146 -24.60 1.43 13.15
N ARG A 147 -23.26 1.37 13.02
CA ARG A 147 -22.41 2.55 13.08
C ARG A 147 -22.72 3.54 11.96
N THR A 148 -22.61 4.83 12.27
CA THR A 148 -23.06 5.92 11.39
C THR A 148 -21.92 6.67 10.71
N GLU A 149 -20.66 6.33 11.02
CA GLU A 149 -19.51 6.87 10.33
C GLU A 149 -19.57 6.56 8.83
N LYS A 150 -19.19 7.53 7.99
CA LYS A 150 -19.17 7.32 6.53
C LYS A 150 -18.22 6.19 6.15
N PHE A 151 -17.11 6.10 6.88
CA PHE A 151 -16.10 5.06 6.75
C PHE A 151 -15.78 4.50 8.13
N LEU A 152 -15.71 3.18 8.26
CA LEU A 152 -15.21 2.52 9.45
C LEU A 152 -14.05 1.60 9.11
N LEU A 153 -12.87 1.98 9.56
CA LEU A 153 -11.64 1.22 9.41
C LEU A 153 -11.38 0.36 10.65
N VAL A 154 -11.11 -0.93 10.42
CA VAL A 154 -10.77 -1.89 11.47
C VAL A 154 -9.50 -2.62 11.09
N ASP A 155 -8.48 -2.58 11.94
CA ASP A 155 -7.29 -3.43 11.81
C ASP A 155 -7.17 -4.41 12.98
N ALA A 156 -6.36 -5.45 12.79
CA ALA A 156 -6.02 -6.36 13.88
C ALA A 156 -4.56 -6.81 13.81
N ASP A 157 -3.92 -7.09 14.95
CA ASP A 157 -2.59 -7.70 14.92
C ASP A 157 -2.62 -9.15 14.47
N LYS A 158 -3.67 -9.87 14.88
CA LYS A 158 -3.82 -11.30 14.64
C LYS A 158 -5.27 -11.65 14.30
N GLN A 159 -5.42 -12.35 13.18
CA GLN A 159 -6.63 -13.08 12.84
C GLN A 159 -6.42 -14.57 13.12
N LYS A 160 -7.36 -15.22 13.81
CA LYS A 160 -7.27 -16.69 14.04
C LYS A 160 -7.62 -17.49 12.79
N THR A 161 -8.53 -16.94 11.97
CA THR A 161 -9.01 -17.57 10.74
C THR A 161 -9.04 -16.50 9.63
N GLY A 162 -7.86 -16.04 9.20
CA GLY A 162 -7.75 -15.12 8.08
C GLY A 162 -8.36 -15.78 6.83
N ARG A 163 -9.33 -15.12 6.19
CA ARG A 163 -10.01 -15.68 5.02
C ARG A 163 -9.56 -14.98 3.76
N GLY A 164 -9.17 -15.76 2.76
CA GLY A 164 -9.08 -15.32 1.38
C GLY A 164 -10.37 -15.63 0.60
N GLN A 165 -10.33 -15.40 -0.70
CA GLN A 165 -11.43 -15.79 -1.58
C GLN A 165 -11.56 -17.31 -1.67
N ARG A 166 -12.74 -17.82 -2.03
CA ARG A 166 -12.98 -19.26 -2.26
C ARG A 166 -12.70 -20.15 -1.04
N GLY A 167 -12.78 -19.61 0.17
CA GLY A 167 -12.52 -20.35 1.40
C GLY A 167 -11.03 -20.64 1.64
N THR A 168 -10.12 -20.02 0.87
CA THR A 168 -8.69 -20.11 1.16
C THR A 168 -8.37 -19.39 2.48
N HIS A 169 -7.23 -19.73 3.06
CA HIS A 169 -6.71 -19.06 4.25
C HIS A 169 -5.76 -17.93 3.84
N TRP A 170 -5.80 -16.81 4.56
CA TRP A 170 -4.79 -15.75 4.45
C TRP A 170 -3.74 -15.94 5.55
N GLU A 171 -2.52 -16.29 5.16
CA GLU A 171 -1.38 -16.43 6.07
C GLU A 171 -0.85 -15.05 6.51
N SER A 172 -0.67 -14.89 7.82
CA SER A 172 -0.06 -13.68 8.38
C SER A 172 0.57 -13.98 9.72
N ASP A 173 1.87 -13.80 9.83
CA ASP A 173 2.54 -13.77 11.12
C ASP A 173 2.08 -12.54 11.89
N ASN A 174 2.11 -12.66 13.23
CA ASN A 174 1.69 -11.60 14.12
C ASN A 174 2.54 -10.34 13.90
N GLY A 175 1.90 -9.23 13.55
CA GLY A 175 2.59 -7.96 13.36
C GLY A 175 3.31 -7.78 12.03
N LYS A 176 3.35 -8.80 11.15
CA LYS A 176 4.16 -8.76 9.91
C LYS A 176 3.43 -8.22 8.70
N ASN A 177 2.15 -8.56 8.53
CA ASN A 177 1.36 -8.09 7.41
C ASN A 177 0.33 -7.07 7.85
N MET A 178 -0.21 -6.33 6.88
CA MET A 178 -1.28 -5.37 7.13
C MET A 178 -2.60 -5.98 6.69
N THR A 179 -3.36 -6.45 7.68
CA THR A 179 -4.72 -6.96 7.46
C THR A 179 -5.71 -6.04 8.14
N PHE A 180 -6.65 -5.53 7.36
CA PHE A 180 -7.64 -4.57 7.81
C PHE A 180 -8.92 -4.72 6.99
N GLY A 181 -9.98 -4.07 7.45
CA GLY A 181 -11.25 -4.00 6.75
C GLY A 181 -11.82 -2.59 6.83
N LEU A 182 -12.43 -2.15 5.73
CA LEU A 182 -13.12 -0.88 5.62
C LEU A 182 -14.60 -1.14 5.31
N LEU A 183 -15.48 -0.72 6.21
CA LEU A 183 -16.92 -0.66 5.94
C LEU A 183 -17.26 0.70 5.32
N VAL A 184 -17.95 0.66 4.18
CA VAL A 184 -18.41 1.84 3.44
C VAL A 184 -19.86 1.70 3.03
N HIS A 185 -20.51 2.84 2.79
CA HIS A 185 -21.91 2.95 2.38
C HIS A 185 -22.00 3.65 1.01
N PRO A 186 -21.88 2.92 -0.12
CA PRO A 186 -21.89 3.50 -1.45
C PRO A 186 -23.31 3.50 -2.03
N ASN A 187 -24.24 4.17 -1.34
CA ASN A 187 -25.68 4.19 -1.64
C ASN A 187 -25.99 4.80 -3.02
N PHE A 188 -24.98 5.39 -3.68
CA PHE A 188 -25.02 5.99 -5.00
C PHE A 188 -24.65 5.00 -6.12
N LEU A 189 -24.14 3.81 -5.80
CA LEU A 189 -23.79 2.77 -6.77
C LEU A 189 -24.92 1.77 -6.94
N ARG A 190 -25.21 1.44 -8.20
CA ARG A 190 -26.08 0.34 -8.55
C ARG A 190 -25.36 -1.00 -8.37
N ALA A 191 -26.11 -2.08 -8.17
CA ALA A 191 -25.56 -3.42 -8.00
C ALA A 191 -24.76 -3.90 -9.23
N ASP A 192 -25.14 -3.47 -10.45
CA ASP A 192 -24.43 -3.75 -11.70
C ASP A 192 -23.14 -2.91 -11.88
N GLU A 193 -22.88 -1.96 -10.99
CA GLU A 193 -21.69 -1.10 -10.94
C GLU A 193 -20.76 -1.42 -9.75
N GLN A 194 -21.05 -2.47 -8.97
CA GLN A 194 -20.32 -2.76 -7.74
C GLN A 194 -18.81 -3.00 -7.94
N PHE A 195 -18.39 -3.36 -9.16
CA PHE A 195 -16.99 -3.65 -9.47
C PHE A 195 -16.08 -2.42 -9.37
N TYR A 196 -16.61 -1.20 -9.53
CA TYR A 196 -15.82 0.02 -9.30
C TYR A 196 -15.22 0.05 -7.88
N LEU A 197 -15.87 -0.58 -6.89
CA LEU A 197 -15.32 -0.69 -5.53
C LEU A 197 -14.08 -1.60 -5.48
N SER A 198 -14.04 -2.66 -6.28
CA SER A 198 -12.85 -3.50 -6.47
C SER A 198 -11.74 -2.73 -7.16
N GLU A 199 -12.06 -1.95 -8.18
CA GLU A 199 -11.09 -1.14 -8.92
C GLU A 199 -10.40 -0.12 -8.02
N ILE A 200 -11.16 0.70 -7.30
CA ILE A 200 -10.59 1.72 -6.41
C ILE A 200 -9.82 1.11 -5.24
N ALA A 201 -10.24 -0.06 -4.74
CA ALA A 201 -9.50 -0.79 -3.70
C ALA A 201 -8.14 -1.28 -4.21
N ALA A 202 -8.08 -1.78 -5.44
CA ALA A 202 -6.85 -2.23 -6.07
C ALA A 202 -5.90 -1.07 -6.38
N LEU A 203 -6.42 0.01 -6.97
CA LEU A 203 -5.67 1.23 -7.24
C LEU A 203 -5.09 1.83 -5.96
N ALA A 204 -5.85 1.81 -4.86
CA ALA A 204 -5.36 2.25 -3.56
C ALA A 204 -4.19 1.41 -3.03
N VAL A 205 -4.14 0.11 -3.32
CA VAL A 205 -2.98 -0.74 -2.99
C VAL A 205 -1.79 -0.38 -3.87
N VAL A 206 -2.00 -0.21 -5.18
CA VAL A 206 -0.93 0.20 -6.11
C VAL A 206 -0.31 1.52 -5.67
N ASP A 207 -1.12 2.53 -5.36
CA ASP A 207 -0.66 3.83 -4.87
C ASP A 207 0.09 3.72 -3.53
N ALA A 208 -0.41 2.90 -2.60
CA ALA A 208 0.21 2.70 -1.29
C ALA A 208 1.59 2.05 -1.38
N LEU A 209 1.81 1.20 -2.38
CA LEU A 209 3.05 0.44 -2.57
C LEU A 209 4.04 1.09 -3.54
N ARG A 210 3.60 2.08 -4.34
CA ARG A 210 4.44 2.81 -5.31
C ARG A 210 5.79 3.29 -4.76
N PRO A 211 5.91 3.81 -3.51
CA PRO A 211 7.22 4.22 -2.97
C PRO A 211 8.23 3.09 -2.78
N TYR A 212 7.76 1.84 -2.76
CA TYR A 212 8.59 0.67 -2.47
C TYR A 212 8.84 -0.22 -3.69
N CYS A 213 7.84 -0.37 -4.56
CA CYS A 213 7.93 -1.23 -5.73
C CYS A 213 6.83 -0.94 -6.75
N GLU A 214 7.12 -1.25 -8.02
CA GLU A 214 6.09 -1.26 -9.06
C GLU A 214 5.20 -2.49 -8.92
N THR A 215 3.88 -2.28 -9.00
CA THR A 215 2.90 -3.34 -8.83
C THR A 215 1.84 -3.30 -9.92
N THR A 216 1.23 -4.44 -10.17
CA THR A 216 0.17 -4.63 -11.15
C THR A 216 -1.04 -5.30 -10.51
N VAL A 217 -2.23 -5.01 -11.04
CA VAL A 217 -3.48 -5.59 -10.56
C VAL A 217 -3.81 -6.84 -11.36
N LYS A 218 -3.81 -7.99 -10.72
CA LYS A 218 -4.34 -9.21 -11.30
C LYS A 218 -5.84 -9.28 -11.02
N TRP A 219 -6.61 -9.16 -12.09
CA TRP A 219 -8.06 -9.29 -12.02
C TRP A 219 -8.47 -10.60 -11.31
N PRO A 220 -9.49 -10.58 -10.45
CA PRO A 220 -10.33 -9.41 -10.15
C PRO A 220 -9.84 -8.55 -8.98
N ASN A 221 -9.02 -9.08 -8.05
CA ASN A 221 -8.86 -8.47 -6.72
C ASN A 221 -7.49 -8.69 -6.07
N ASP A 222 -6.47 -9.09 -6.84
CA ASP A 222 -5.13 -9.30 -6.30
C ASP A 222 -4.14 -8.27 -6.87
N VAL A 223 -3.10 -7.95 -6.11
CA VAL A 223 -1.99 -7.10 -6.57
C VAL A 223 -0.69 -7.89 -6.52
N TYR A 224 0.11 -7.73 -7.57
CA TYR A 224 1.30 -8.51 -7.88
C TYR A 224 2.53 -7.63 -8.06
N TYR A 225 3.68 -8.12 -7.62
CA TYR A 225 5.01 -7.64 -8.00
C TYR A 225 5.62 -8.66 -8.97
N GLY A 226 5.74 -8.31 -10.25
CA GLY A 226 5.99 -9.28 -11.31
C GLY A 226 4.95 -10.39 -11.28
N ASP A 227 5.39 -11.65 -11.16
CA ASP A 227 4.51 -12.83 -11.08
C ASP A 227 4.21 -13.28 -9.64
N LYS A 228 4.55 -12.45 -8.64
CA LYS A 228 4.41 -12.76 -7.22
C LYS A 228 3.27 -11.99 -6.56
N LYS A 229 2.45 -12.67 -5.77
CA LYS A 229 1.31 -12.03 -5.10
C LYS A 229 1.77 -11.24 -3.86
N ILE A 230 1.48 -9.94 -3.83
CA ILE A 230 1.80 -9.05 -2.68
C ILE A 230 0.56 -8.65 -1.88
N CYS A 231 -0.62 -8.64 -2.51
CA CYS A 231 -1.88 -8.37 -1.84
C CYS A 231 -3.00 -9.24 -2.41
N GLY A 232 -3.92 -9.66 -1.54
CA GLY A 232 -5.22 -10.18 -1.93
C GLY A 232 -6.32 -9.44 -1.20
N MET A 233 -7.43 -9.18 -1.89
CA MET A 233 -8.57 -8.47 -1.32
C MET A 233 -9.85 -9.31 -1.38
N LEU A 234 -10.66 -9.17 -0.34
CA LEU A 234 -12.02 -9.69 -0.30
C LEU A 234 -12.99 -8.53 -0.19
N LEU A 235 -13.88 -8.40 -1.17
CA LEU A 235 -14.98 -7.44 -1.12
C LEU A 235 -16.30 -8.19 -0.95
N GLU A 236 -17.14 -7.68 -0.08
CA GLU A 236 -18.46 -8.23 0.20
C GLU A 236 -19.48 -7.11 0.17
N HIS A 237 -20.50 -7.28 -0.66
CA HIS A 237 -21.54 -6.29 -0.88
C HIS A 237 -22.87 -6.80 -0.33
N ASP A 238 -23.56 -5.95 0.41
CA ASP A 238 -24.96 -6.16 0.74
C ASP A 238 -25.80 -5.19 -0.09
N LEU A 239 -26.87 -5.70 -0.69
CA LEU A 239 -27.71 -4.95 -1.62
C LEU A 239 -29.03 -4.54 -0.97
N GLN A 240 -29.55 -3.37 -1.33
CA GLN A 240 -30.90 -2.93 -1.00
C GLN A 240 -31.63 -2.55 -2.29
N GLY A 241 -32.49 -3.46 -2.76
CA GLY A 241 -33.13 -3.32 -4.06
C GLY A 241 -32.09 -3.42 -5.19
N SER A 242 -31.97 -2.36 -6.00
CA SER A 242 -31.00 -2.28 -7.11
C SER A 242 -29.70 -1.55 -6.75
N MET A 243 -29.55 -1.09 -5.49
CA MET A 243 -28.42 -0.30 -5.03
C MET A 243 -27.55 -1.11 -4.07
N VAL A 244 -26.26 -0.74 -3.99
CA VAL A 244 -25.36 -1.26 -2.96
C VAL A 244 -25.63 -0.51 -1.65
N ALA A 245 -26.02 -1.25 -0.61
CA ALA A 245 -26.33 -0.67 0.70
C ALA A 245 -25.05 -0.45 1.52
N HIS A 246 -24.19 -1.46 1.54
CA HIS A 246 -22.88 -1.37 2.16
C HIS A 246 -21.90 -2.32 1.50
N THR A 247 -20.62 -2.02 1.67
CA THR A 247 -19.52 -2.87 1.22
C THR A 247 -18.48 -2.98 2.31
N ILE A 248 -18.01 -4.19 2.55
CA ILE A 248 -16.84 -4.46 3.38
C ILE A 248 -15.69 -4.76 2.44
N VAL A 249 -14.64 -3.94 2.49
CA VAL A 249 -13.39 -4.12 1.74
C VAL A 249 -12.35 -4.67 2.71
N GLY A 250 -11.84 -5.87 2.47
CA GLY A 250 -10.84 -6.52 3.33
C GLY A 250 -9.53 -6.83 2.61
N PRO A 251 -8.58 -5.88 2.54
CA PRO A 251 -7.26 -6.13 2.01
C PRO A 251 -6.37 -6.87 3.01
N GLY A 252 -5.62 -7.84 2.51
CA GLY A 252 -4.42 -8.38 3.15
C GLY A 252 -3.20 -7.98 2.33
N ILE A 253 -2.32 -7.15 2.89
CA ILE A 253 -1.09 -6.70 2.23
C ILE A 253 0.11 -7.35 2.92
N ASN A 254 0.95 -8.03 2.15
CA ASN A 254 2.18 -8.62 2.64
C ASN A 254 3.24 -7.52 2.82
N VAL A 255 3.57 -7.16 4.06
CA VAL A 255 4.46 -6.03 4.35
C VAL A 255 5.84 -6.53 4.78
N ASN A 256 5.95 -7.15 5.95
CA ASN A 256 7.22 -7.54 6.58
C ASN A 256 7.39 -9.05 6.76
N GLN A 257 6.50 -9.88 6.19
CA GLN A 257 6.62 -11.33 6.25
C GLN A 257 7.85 -11.82 5.47
N GLN A 258 8.70 -12.63 6.11
CA GLN A 258 9.94 -13.15 5.50
C GLN A 258 9.79 -14.56 4.92
N SER A 259 8.89 -15.36 5.50
CA SER A 259 8.64 -16.74 5.11
C SER A 259 7.15 -16.95 4.92
N PHE A 260 6.77 -17.64 3.84
CA PHE A 260 5.40 -18.06 3.58
C PHE A 260 5.38 -19.58 3.48
N LEU A 261 4.50 -20.21 4.25
CA LEU A 261 4.37 -21.67 4.33
C LEU A 261 3.14 -22.21 3.61
N SER A 262 2.21 -21.33 3.24
CA SER A 262 0.96 -21.69 2.56
C SER A 262 1.14 -21.98 1.07
N ASP A 263 0.16 -22.67 0.50
CA ASP A 263 0.02 -22.93 -0.94
C ASP A 263 -0.40 -21.68 -1.74
N ALA A 264 -0.21 -20.47 -1.19
CA ALA A 264 -0.52 -19.23 -1.90
C ALA A 264 0.35 -19.13 -3.17
N PRO A 265 -0.17 -18.56 -4.27
CA PRO A 265 0.56 -18.49 -5.53
C PRO A 265 1.72 -17.49 -5.42
N ASN A 266 2.91 -18.01 -5.14
CA ASN A 266 4.18 -17.28 -5.12
C ASN A 266 4.12 -15.96 -4.33
N PRO A 267 3.82 -16.00 -3.02
CA PRO A 267 3.67 -14.80 -2.22
C PRO A 267 5.01 -14.05 -2.07
N VAL A 268 4.92 -12.72 -2.03
CA VAL A 268 6.05 -11.83 -1.73
C VAL A 268 5.60 -10.73 -0.79
N SER A 269 6.52 -10.20 0.02
CA SER A 269 6.29 -9.03 0.87
C SER A 269 7.10 -7.82 0.42
N VAL A 270 6.68 -6.62 0.84
CA VAL A 270 7.45 -5.38 0.62
C VAL A 270 8.88 -5.52 1.14
N ALA A 271 9.06 -6.07 2.34
CA ALA A 271 10.37 -6.23 2.96
C ALA A 271 11.28 -7.18 2.20
N GLN A 272 10.74 -8.23 1.56
CA GLN A 272 11.55 -9.10 0.69
C GLN A 272 12.00 -8.39 -0.59
N ILE A 273 11.22 -7.42 -1.09
CA ILE A 273 11.54 -6.65 -2.30
C ILE A 273 12.60 -5.58 -1.98
N VAL A 274 12.38 -4.77 -0.95
CA VAL A 274 13.27 -3.65 -0.61
C VAL A 274 14.46 -4.05 0.27
N GLY A 275 14.38 -5.21 0.93
CA GLY A 275 15.44 -5.78 1.77
C GLY A 275 15.41 -5.31 3.23
N PHE A 276 14.43 -4.53 3.65
CA PHE A 276 14.29 -4.05 5.03
C PHE A 276 12.82 -3.94 5.42
N GLU A 277 12.52 -3.92 6.73
CA GLU A 277 11.15 -3.77 7.21
C GLU A 277 10.64 -2.34 7.06
N VAL A 278 9.37 -2.19 6.69
CA VAL A 278 8.69 -0.90 6.55
C VAL A 278 7.54 -0.77 7.55
N ASN A 279 7.15 0.48 7.82
CA ASN A 279 6.06 0.73 8.76
C ASN A 279 4.70 0.39 8.14
N ARG A 280 4.06 -0.67 8.63
CA ARG A 280 2.74 -1.13 8.16
C ARG A 280 1.61 -0.09 8.29
N TYR A 281 1.67 0.82 9.27
CA TYR A 281 0.65 1.86 9.43
C TYR A 281 0.81 2.99 8.41
N LEU A 282 2.02 3.24 7.89
CA LEU A 282 2.20 4.17 6.77
C LEU A 282 1.65 3.58 5.47
N VAL A 283 1.80 2.27 5.26
CA VAL A 283 1.16 1.57 4.14
C VAL A 283 -0.37 1.71 4.24
N LEU A 284 -0.95 1.50 5.43
CA LEU A 284 -2.38 1.69 5.66
C LEU A 284 -2.83 3.15 5.48
N GLU A 285 -2.06 4.12 5.99
CA GLU A 285 -2.36 5.56 5.85
C GLU A 285 -2.40 5.96 4.36
N ARG A 286 -1.42 5.51 3.57
CA ARG A 286 -1.38 5.75 2.13
C ARG A 286 -2.54 5.08 1.40
N TRP A 287 -2.82 3.82 1.74
CA TRP A 287 -3.95 3.08 1.16
C TRP A 287 -5.27 3.80 1.45
N LEU A 288 -5.52 4.18 2.70
CA LEU A 288 -6.76 4.85 3.09
C LEU A 288 -6.89 6.19 2.37
N LYS A 289 -5.82 7.01 2.33
CA LYS A 289 -5.84 8.29 1.63
C LYS A 289 -6.17 8.12 0.15
N SER A 290 -5.57 7.14 -0.52
CA SER A 290 -5.83 6.85 -1.93
C SER A 290 -7.24 6.30 -2.14
N PHE A 291 -7.69 5.36 -1.30
CA PHE A 291 -9.05 4.83 -1.35
C PHE A 291 -10.10 5.93 -1.21
N LEU A 292 -9.96 6.82 -0.23
CA LEU A 292 -10.88 7.94 -0.03
C LEU A 292 -10.87 8.91 -1.22
N HIS A 293 -9.71 9.14 -1.83
CA HIS A 293 -9.59 9.95 -3.04
C HIS A 293 -10.40 9.33 -4.21
N TYR A 294 -10.16 8.05 -4.52
CA TYR A 294 -10.89 7.36 -5.58
C TYR A 294 -12.38 7.20 -5.28
N TYR A 295 -12.74 6.93 -4.02
CA TYR A 295 -14.14 6.86 -3.60
C TYR A 295 -14.86 8.20 -3.84
N SER A 296 -14.22 9.32 -3.52
CA SER A 296 -14.77 10.65 -3.79
C SER A 296 -14.91 10.93 -5.29
N ARG A 297 -13.96 10.49 -6.12
CA ARG A 297 -14.07 10.57 -7.59
C ARG A 297 -15.22 9.72 -8.13
N LEU A 298 -15.39 8.52 -7.58
CA LEU A 298 -16.49 7.63 -7.93
C LEU A 298 -17.85 8.22 -7.53
N GLU A 299 -17.95 8.85 -6.35
CA GLU A 299 -19.13 9.62 -5.91
C GLU A 299 -19.47 10.76 -6.89
N LYS A 300 -18.46 11.42 -7.46
CA LYS A 300 -18.63 12.47 -8.48
C LYS A 300 -18.94 11.94 -9.88
N GLY A 301 -18.91 10.62 -10.06
CA GLY A 301 -19.25 9.95 -11.30
C GLY A 301 -18.11 9.79 -12.30
N GLU A 302 -16.85 9.92 -11.87
CA GLU A 302 -15.64 9.77 -12.70
C GLU A 302 -15.31 8.30 -13.04
N ARG A 303 -16.35 7.51 -13.37
CA ARG A 303 -16.30 6.06 -13.61
C ARG A 303 -15.32 5.67 -14.71
N GLU A 304 -15.41 6.30 -15.87
CA GLU A 304 -14.57 6.01 -17.04
C GLU A 304 -13.09 6.26 -16.73
N ALA A 305 -12.77 7.36 -16.06
CA ALA A 305 -11.39 7.67 -15.69
C ALA A 305 -10.81 6.64 -14.69
N ILE A 306 -11.59 6.24 -13.69
CA ILE A 306 -11.19 5.19 -12.74
C ILE A 306 -10.95 3.86 -13.45
N ASN A 307 -11.85 3.48 -14.36
CA ASN A 307 -11.75 2.23 -15.11
C ASN A 307 -10.50 2.21 -16.02
N GLU A 308 -10.18 3.33 -16.68
CA GLU A 308 -8.97 3.43 -17.50
C GLU A 308 -7.68 3.39 -16.65
N GLU A 309 -7.66 4.07 -15.50
CA GLU A 309 -6.54 3.98 -14.54
C GLU A 309 -6.35 2.55 -14.02
N TYR A 310 -7.45 1.87 -13.68
CA TYR A 310 -7.42 0.46 -13.27
C TYR A 310 -6.89 -0.44 -14.39
N LYS A 311 -7.40 -0.28 -15.62
CA LYS A 311 -6.94 -1.04 -16.79
C LYS A 311 -5.46 -0.83 -17.05
N ALA A 312 -4.96 0.41 -16.92
CA ALA A 312 -3.54 0.73 -17.09
C ALA A 312 -2.62 -0.06 -16.14
N CYS A 313 -3.12 -0.41 -14.95
CA CYS A 313 -2.38 -1.19 -13.96
C CYS A 313 -2.54 -2.70 -14.10
N LEU A 314 -3.30 -3.22 -15.08
CA LEU A 314 -3.57 -4.66 -15.17
C LEU A 314 -2.30 -5.50 -15.36
N TYR A 315 -2.20 -6.56 -14.57
CA TYR A 315 -1.23 -7.62 -14.79
C TYR A 315 -1.53 -8.30 -16.12
N ARG A 316 -0.52 -8.40 -16.99
CA ARG A 316 -0.65 -8.92 -18.36
C ARG A 316 -1.63 -8.10 -19.23
N ARG A 317 -1.71 -6.78 -18.99
CA ARG A 317 -2.51 -5.83 -19.79
C ARG A 317 -2.20 -5.92 -21.28
N GLU A 318 -0.92 -5.98 -21.63
CA GLU A 318 -0.45 -6.02 -23.01
C GLU A 318 0.20 -7.36 -23.32
N GLY A 319 -0.18 -7.93 -24.48
CA GLY A 319 0.34 -9.19 -24.99
C GLY A 319 -0.64 -10.35 -24.88
N VAL A 320 -0.22 -11.47 -25.47
CA VAL A 320 -0.98 -12.72 -25.49
C VAL A 320 -0.38 -13.67 -24.45
N TYR A 321 -1.21 -14.17 -23.54
CA TYR A 321 -0.79 -15.05 -22.46
C TYR A 321 -1.67 -16.29 -22.36
N THR A 322 -1.16 -17.31 -21.68
CA THR A 322 -1.89 -18.55 -21.43
C THR A 322 -2.88 -18.38 -20.27
N TYR A 323 -4.13 -18.71 -20.54
CA TYR A 323 -5.21 -18.82 -19.57
C TYR A 323 -5.79 -20.24 -19.61
N ARG A 324 -6.52 -20.61 -18.55
CA ARG A 324 -7.21 -21.89 -18.45
C ARG A 324 -8.63 -21.70 -17.96
N ASP A 325 -9.60 -22.19 -18.72
CA ASP A 325 -11.00 -22.30 -18.34
C ASP A 325 -11.44 -23.78 -18.28
N GLU A 326 -12.74 -24.04 -18.19
CA GLU A 326 -13.30 -25.41 -18.20
C GLU A 326 -12.98 -26.21 -19.49
N GLY A 327 -12.72 -25.52 -20.60
CA GLY A 327 -12.37 -26.10 -21.90
C GLY A 327 -10.88 -26.40 -22.07
N GLY A 328 -10.03 -26.02 -21.12
CA GLY A 328 -8.59 -26.25 -21.15
C GLY A 328 -7.77 -24.97 -21.28
N GLU A 329 -6.52 -25.12 -21.71
CA GLU A 329 -5.62 -23.98 -21.89
C GLU A 329 -5.79 -23.33 -23.26
N PHE A 330 -5.74 -22.01 -23.30
CA PHE A 330 -5.77 -21.22 -24.53
C PHE A 330 -4.95 -19.95 -24.36
N GLN A 331 -4.61 -19.32 -25.48
CA GLN A 331 -3.88 -18.06 -25.53
C GLN A 331 -4.81 -16.92 -25.89
N ALA A 332 -4.73 -15.82 -25.14
CA ALA A 332 -5.55 -14.63 -25.35
C ALA A 332 -4.87 -13.36 -24.85
N GLU A 333 -5.35 -12.21 -25.30
CA GLU A 333 -5.08 -10.90 -24.71
C GLU A 333 -6.29 -10.42 -23.89
N ILE A 334 -6.06 -9.52 -22.92
CA ILE A 334 -7.15 -8.85 -22.21
C ILE A 334 -7.74 -7.80 -23.15
N ALA A 335 -9.00 -7.98 -23.54
CA ALA A 335 -9.70 -7.06 -24.44
C ALA A 335 -10.38 -5.92 -23.67
N ASP A 336 -11.05 -6.24 -22.56
CA ASP A 336 -11.74 -5.26 -21.73
C ASP A 336 -12.12 -5.85 -20.36
N ILE A 337 -12.57 -4.98 -19.46
CA ILE A 337 -13.26 -5.35 -18.22
C ILE A 337 -14.53 -4.51 -18.13
N GLU A 338 -15.67 -5.19 -18.13
CA GLU A 338 -16.97 -4.52 -18.09
C GLU A 338 -17.28 -3.94 -16.69
N PRO A 339 -18.21 -2.97 -16.57
CA PRO A 339 -18.54 -2.32 -15.30
C PRO A 339 -19.07 -3.25 -14.19
N ASN A 340 -19.62 -4.40 -14.57
CA ASN A 340 -20.06 -5.44 -13.64
C ASN A 340 -18.91 -6.40 -13.22
N GLY A 341 -17.71 -6.16 -13.73
CA GLY A 341 -16.48 -6.86 -13.41
C GLY A 341 -16.16 -8.05 -14.31
N LEU A 342 -16.90 -8.30 -15.39
CA LEU A 342 -16.62 -9.43 -16.28
C LEU A 342 -15.37 -9.16 -17.12
N LEU A 343 -14.49 -10.17 -17.17
CA LEU A 343 -13.26 -10.11 -17.96
C LEU A 343 -13.55 -10.54 -19.40
N LEU A 344 -13.20 -9.69 -20.36
CA LEU A 344 -13.22 -10.02 -21.78
C LEU A 344 -11.81 -10.37 -22.25
N LEU A 345 -11.66 -11.58 -22.78
CA LEU A 345 -10.43 -12.06 -23.40
C LEU A 345 -10.64 -12.22 -24.90
N ARG A 346 -9.68 -11.78 -25.72
CA ARG A 346 -9.68 -12.04 -27.16
C ARG A 346 -8.65 -13.12 -27.44
N ASP A 347 -9.10 -14.28 -27.92
CA ASP A 347 -8.17 -15.36 -28.27
C ASP A 347 -7.42 -15.08 -29.58
N VAL A 348 -6.41 -15.91 -29.87
CA VAL A 348 -5.55 -15.79 -31.06
C VAL A 348 -6.31 -15.94 -32.39
N GLU A 349 -7.53 -16.49 -32.38
CA GLU A 349 -8.42 -16.58 -33.54
C GLU A 349 -9.32 -15.34 -33.67
N GLY A 350 -9.27 -14.43 -32.71
CA GLY A 350 -10.05 -13.18 -32.68
C GLY A 350 -11.39 -13.29 -31.97
N HIS A 351 -11.73 -14.45 -31.39
CA HIS A 351 -12.99 -14.65 -30.68
C HIS A 351 -12.95 -13.97 -29.30
N LEU A 352 -14.01 -13.24 -28.98
CA LEU A 352 -14.19 -12.67 -27.65
C LEU A 352 -14.82 -13.70 -26.71
N ARG A 353 -14.15 -13.95 -25.59
CA ARG A 353 -14.57 -14.84 -24.51
C ARG A 353 -14.82 -14.01 -23.26
N ARG A 354 -15.93 -14.28 -22.58
CA ARG A 354 -16.40 -13.49 -21.43
C ARG A 354 -16.44 -14.36 -20.20
N TYR A 355 -15.79 -13.92 -19.13
CA TYR A 355 -15.63 -14.70 -17.90
C TYR A 355 -16.14 -13.96 -16.68
N THR A 356 -16.94 -14.65 -15.89
CA THR A 356 -17.30 -14.23 -14.53
C THR A 356 -16.17 -14.55 -13.55
N PHE A 357 -16.27 -14.01 -12.34
CA PHE A 357 -15.32 -14.34 -11.29
C PHE A 357 -15.26 -15.85 -11.11
N LYS A 358 -14.03 -16.38 -11.13
CA LYS A 358 -13.67 -17.79 -10.92
C LYS A 358 -13.76 -18.74 -12.11
N GLU A 359 -14.25 -18.31 -13.26
CA GLU A 359 -14.30 -19.16 -14.46
C GLU A 359 -12.94 -19.27 -15.18
N ILE A 360 -11.98 -18.42 -14.84
CA ILE A 360 -10.68 -18.33 -15.52
C ILE A 360 -9.51 -18.38 -14.54
N GLN A 361 -8.45 -19.07 -14.94
CA GLN A 361 -7.15 -19.12 -14.27
C GLN A 361 -6.06 -18.52 -15.17
N PHE A 362 -5.23 -17.65 -14.59
CA PHE A 362 -4.01 -17.16 -15.22
C PHE A 362 -2.91 -18.21 -15.03
N VAL A 363 -2.37 -18.76 -16.10
CA VAL A 363 -1.28 -19.75 -16.03
C VAL A 363 0.05 -19.01 -15.90
N LEU A 364 0.72 -19.21 -14.77
CA LEU A 364 2.07 -18.68 -14.49
C LEU A 364 3.08 -19.76 -14.86
N HIS A 365 4.15 -19.40 -15.56
CA HIS A 365 5.21 -20.33 -15.99
C HIS A 365 6.45 -20.19 -15.12
#